data_AF-A0A8C2FG63-F1
#
_entry.id   AF-A0A8C2FG63-F1
#
_cell.length_a   1.000
_cell.length_b   1.000
_cell.length_c   1.000
_cell.angle_alpha   90.00
_cell.angle_beta   90.00
_cell.angle_gamma   90.00
#
_symmetry.space_group_name_H-M   'P 1'
#
loop_
_entity.id
_entity.type
_entity.pdbx_description
1 polymer ?
#
loop_
_entity_poly.entity_id
_entity_poly.type
_entity_poly.pdbx_seq_one_letter_code
_entity_poly.pdbx_strand_id
1 'polypeptide(L)'
;MLKMTALHWAAQHGHHSVAELLVKHGADVHALSKFDKSAFDIAVDIQHAELMQLLQEGMQNQVNRNAEASIINGSSTPQFFIQGVPNIQGGVVNLTDLIKT
;
A
#
# COMPACT_ATOMS: atom_id res chain seq x y z
N MET A 1 -16.63 9.64 -20.66
CA MET A 1 -16.75 10.02 -19.23
C MET A 1 -15.43 10.58 -18.75
N LEU A 2 -15.43 11.67 -17.98
CA LEU A 2 -14.22 12.21 -17.34
C LEU A 2 -13.93 11.32 -16.12
N LYS A 3 -13.00 10.37 -16.22
CA LYS A 3 -12.67 9.42 -15.14
C LYS A 3 -11.82 10.08 -14.02
N MET A 4 -12.13 11.32 -13.62
CA MET A 4 -11.38 12.03 -12.58
C MET A 4 -11.96 11.76 -11.19
N THR A 5 -11.08 11.42 -10.25
CA THR A 5 -11.42 11.32 -8.81
C THR A 5 -11.23 12.67 -8.11
N ALA A 6 -11.74 12.80 -6.89
CA ALA A 6 -11.49 13.98 -6.06
C ALA A 6 -9.99 14.26 -5.87
N LEU A 7 -9.17 13.21 -5.79
CA LEU A 7 -7.72 13.34 -5.64
C LEU A 7 -7.05 13.93 -6.89
N HIS A 8 -7.55 13.62 -8.09
CA HIS A 8 -7.06 14.25 -9.32
C HIS A 8 -7.35 15.75 -9.36
N TRP A 9 -8.54 16.17 -8.91
CA TRP A 9 -8.91 17.59 -8.83
C TRP A 9 -8.09 18.32 -7.76
N ALA A 10 -7.91 17.71 -6.59
CA ALA A 10 -7.05 18.27 -5.54
C ALA A 10 -5.61 18.44 -6.05
N ALA A 11 -5.10 17.45 -6.80
CA ALA A 11 -3.79 17.55 -7.39
C ALA A 11 -3.71 18.66 -8.44
N GLN A 12 -4.65 18.73 -9.39
CA GLN A 12 -4.67 19.74 -10.46
C GLN A 12 -4.65 21.18 -9.94
N HIS A 13 -5.31 21.44 -8.80
CA HIS A 13 -5.36 22.76 -8.18
C HIS A 13 -4.30 22.99 -7.09
N GLY A 14 -3.40 22.02 -6.85
CA GLY A 14 -2.38 22.13 -5.82
C GLY A 14 -2.93 22.19 -4.39
N HIS A 15 -4.15 21.68 -4.16
CA HIS A 15 -4.81 21.72 -2.85
C HIS A 15 -4.23 20.65 -1.90
N HIS A 16 -3.05 20.94 -1.35
CA HIS A 16 -2.29 20.01 -0.49
C HIS A 16 -3.12 19.44 0.67
N SER A 17 -3.75 20.30 1.49
CA SER A 17 -4.54 19.84 2.65
C SER A 17 -5.75 18.98 2.27
N VAL A 18 -6.32 19.22 1.09
CA VAL A 18 -7.43 18.39 0.57
C VAL A 18 -6.90 17.03 0.12
N ALA A 19 -5.75 17.00 -0.57
CA ALA A 19 -5.10 15.77 -0.96
C ALA A 19 -4.70 14.92 0.27
N GLU A 20 -4.17 15.55 1.32
CA GLU A 20 -3.86 14.91 2.61
C GLU A 20 -5.08 14.22 3.20
N LEU A 21 -6.19 14.95 3.32
CA LEU A 21 -7.43 14.42 3.88
C LEU A 21 -7.94 13.23 3.06
N LEU A 22 -7.93 13.35 1.74
CA LEU A 22 -8.35 12.28 0.83
C LEU A 22 -7.49 11.02 1.00
N VAL A 23 -6.16 11.15 0.99
CA VAL A 23 -5.23 10.03 1.17
C VAL A 23 -5.43 9.37 2.54
N LYS A 24 -5.57 10.17 3.61
CA LYS A 24 -5.82 9.67 4.97
C LYS A 24 -7.11 8.83 5.07
N HIS A 25 -8.15 9.25 4.35
CA HIS A 25 -9.43 8.53 4.28
C HIS A 25 -9.45 7.38 3.26
N GLY A 26 -8.31 7.01 2.68
CA GLY A 26 -8.19 5.86 1.79
C GLY A 26 -8.60 6.14 0.34
N ALA A 27 -8.48 7.38 -0.12
CA ALA A 27 -8.57 7.66 -1.55
C ALA A 27 -7.51 6.86 -2.31
N ASP A 28 -7.92 6.21 -3.39
CA ASP A 28 -7.02 5.46 -4.26
C ASP A 28 -6.03 6.40 -4.95
N VAL A 29 -4.76 6.31 -4.57
CA VAL A 29 -3.65 7.10 -5.12
C VAL A 29 -3.17 6.55 -6.48
N HIS A 30 -3.53 5.32 -6.80
CA HIS A 30 -3.19 4.64 -8.05
C HIS A 30 -4.28 4.78 -9.13
N ALA A 31 -5.42 5.40 -8.78
CA ALA A 31 -6.50 5.64 -9.72
C ALA A 31 -6.03 6.44 -10.93
N LEU A 32 -6.36 5.98 -12.13
CA LEU A 32 -6.03 6.65 -13.39
C LEU A 32 -7.22 7.44 -13.94
N SER A 33 -6.95 8.67 -14.34
CA SER A 33 -7.90 9.53 -15.05
C SER A 33 -8.15 9.07 -16.50
N LYS A 34 -9.01 9.80 -17.23
CA LYS A 34 -9.27 9.52 -18.65
C LYS A 34 -8.07 9.78 -19.57
N PHE A 35 -7.02 10.40 -19.04
CA PHE A 35 -5.79 10.74 -19.75
C PHE A 35 -4.65 9.80 -19.34
N ASP A 36 -4.96 8.68 -18.68
CA ASP A 36 -3.99 7.73 -18.12
C ASP A 36 -2.98 8.39 -17.16
N LYS A 37 -3.40 9.49 -16.52
CA LYS A 37 -2.66 10.20 -15.48
C LYS A 37 -3.25 9.88 -14.11
N SER A 38 -2.39 9.51 -13.17
CA SER A 38 -2.67 9.46 -11.74
C SER A 38 -2.66 10.86 -11.12
N ALA A 39 -3.06 10.97 -9.85
CA ALA A 39 -2.91 12.21 -9.10
C ALA A 39 -1.43 12.65 -8.98
N PHE A 40 -0.50 11.70 -8.94
CA PHE A 40 0.94 11.99 -8.89
C PHE A 40 1.44 12.57 -10.22
N ASP A 41 1.01 12.01 -11.36
CA ASP A 41 1.40 12.55 -12.68
C ASP A 41 0.92 13.99 -12.85
N ILE A 42 -0.29 14.30 -12.37
CA ILE A 42 -0.80 15.68 -12.36
C ILE A 42 0.05 16.56 -11.44
N ALA A 43 0.46 16.07 -10.26
CA ALA A 43 1.33 16.79 -9.33
C ALA A 43 2.73 17.07 -9.91
N VAL A 44 3.23 16.18 -10.77
CA VAL A 44 4.48 16.35 -11.53
C VAL A 44 4.33 17.45 -12.59
N ASP A 45 3.24 17.44 -13.35
CA ASP A 45 2.99 18.44 -14.40
C ASP A 45 2.99 19.87 -13.84
N ILE A 46 2.43 20.05 -12.65
CA ILE A 46 2.35 21.34 -11.95
C ILE A 46 3.62 21.66 -11.14
N GLN A 47 4.56 20.72 -11.00
CA GLN A 47 5.82 20.86 -10.26
C GLN A 47 5.66 21.18 -8.76
N HIS A 48 4.63 20.65 -8.11
CA HIS A 48 4.39 20.85 -6.68
C HIS A 48 5.07 19.77 -5.82
N ALA A 49 6.30 20.03 -5.38
CA ALA A 49 7.12 19.07 -4.65
C ALA A 49 6.48 18.51 -3.36
N GLU A 50 5.84 19.36 -2.56
CA GLU A 50 5.18 18.93 -1.31
C GLU A 50 4.00 17.99 -1.58
N LEU A 51 3.23 18.25 -2.64
CA LEU A 51 2.13 17.39 -3.05
C LEU A 51 2.64 16.04 -3.60
N MET A 52 3.74 16.06 -4.34
CA MET A 52 4.39 14.85 -4.82
C MET A 52 4.86 13.97 -3.65
N GLN A 53 5.49 14.56 -2.64
CA GLN A 53 5.91 13.84 -1.42
C GLN A 53 4.73 13.20 -0.71
N LEU A 54 3.65 13.96 -0.49
CA LEU A 54 2.43 13.47 0.15
C LEU A 54 1.81 12.29 -0.61
N LEU A 55 1.72 12.39 -1.93
CA LEU A 55 1.15 11.31 -2.75
C LEU A 55 2.05 10.07 -2.73
N GLN A 56 3.38 10.24 -2.75
CA GLN A 56 4.32 9.13 -2.67
C GLN A 56 4.28 8.41 -1.32
N GLU A 57 4.14 9.14 -0.21
CA GLU A 57 3.87 8.57 1.10
C GLU A 57 2.53 7.81 1.12
N GLY A 58 1.49 8.39 0.50
CA GLY A 58 0.20 7.75 0.32
C GLY A 58 0.28 6.40 -0.42
N MET A 59 1.10 6.31 -1.46
CA MET A 59 1.35 5.06 -2.21
C MET A 59 1.98 3.98 -1.33
N GLN A 60 3.02 4.33 -0.55
CA GLN A 60 3.68 3.38 0.33
C GLN A 60 2.74 2.84 1.42
N ASN A 61 1.85 3.70 1.95
CA ASN A 61 0.90 3.32 2.99
C ASN A 61 -0.21 2.39 2.50
N GLN A 62 -0.64 2.48 1.24
CA GLN A 62 -1.65 1.58 0.68
C GLN A 62 -1.09 0.18 0.38
N VAL A 63 0.20 0.07 0.06
CA VAL A 63 0.93 -1.20 -0.12
C VAL A 63 1.13 -1.96 1.21
N ASN A 64 0.98 -1.30 2.36
CA ASN A 64 1.06 -1.99 3.65
C ASN A 64 -0.33 -2.44 4.15
N ARG A 65 -1.40 -1.70 3.84
CA ARG A 65 -2.78 -2.07 4.24
C ARG A 65 -3.30 -3.33 3.54
N ASN A 66 -2.94 -3.54 2.28
CA ASN A 66 -3.33 -4.76 1.54
C ASN A 66 -2.53 -6.00 1.99
N ALA A 67 -1.34 -5.83 2.57
CA ALA A 67 -0.57 -6.91 3.18
C ALA A 67 -1.22 -7.42 4.47
N GLU A 68 -1.70 -6.53 5.35
CA GLU A 68 -2.34 -6.94 6.62
C GLU A 68 -3.75 -7.55 6.42
N ALA A 69 -4.52 -7.06 5.43
CA ALA A 69 -5.85 -7.60 5.12
C ALA A 69 -5.82 -9.04 4.58
N SER A 70 -4.69 -9.49 4.02
CA SER A 70 -4.51 -10.87 3.55
C SER A 70 -4.19 -11.87 4.68
N ILE A 71 -3.88 -11.41 5.90
CA ILE A 71 -3.48 -12.26 7.03
C ILE A 71 -4.66 -12.68 7.91
N ILE A 72 -5.86 -12.15 7.70
CA ILE A 72 -7.02 -12.38 8.58
C ILE A 72 -8.06 -13.40 8.09
N ASN A 73 -7.78 -14.16 7.02
CA ASN A 73 -8.65 -15.25 6.57
C ASN A 73 -7.89 -16.58 6.49
N GLY A 74 -7.73 -17.24 7.65
CA GLY A 74 -7.36 -18.65 7.74
C GLY A 74 -6.11 -18.92 8.59
N SER A 75 -6.32 -19.26 9.87
CA SER A 75 -5.39 -20.01 10.73
C SER A 75 -3.91 -19.57 10.67
N SER A 76 -3.57 -18.41 11.20
CA SER A 76 -2.17 -18.02 11.38
C SER A 76 -1.55 -18.71 12.60
N THR A 77 -1.27 -20.01 12.49
CA THR A 77 -0.16 -20.58 13.25
C THR A 77 1.12 -20.16 12.52
N PRO A 78 2.08 -19.49 13.18
CA PRO A 78 3.33 -19.14 12.52
C PRO A 78 4.10 -20.42 12.18
N GLN A 79 4.16 -20.75 10.89
CA GLN A 79 4.94 -21.88 10.36
C GLN A 79 6.21 -21.33 9.70
N PHE A 80 7.38 -21.72 10.19
CA PHE A 80 8.66 -21.45 9.52
C PHE A 80 9.06 -22.67 8.67
N PHE A 81 9.20 -22.47 7.36
CA PHE A 81 9.81 -23.46 6.48
C PHE A 81 11.32 -23.23 6.43
N ILE A 82 12.10 -24.09 7.08
CA ILE A 82 13.57 -24.05 6.98
C ILE A 82 13.97 -24.71 5.65
N GLN A 83 14.04 -23.92 4.59
CA GLN A 83 14.56 -24.36 3.30
C GLN A 83 15.95 -23.74 3.12
N GLY A 84 17.00 -24.44 3.54
CA GLY A 84 18.35 -23.89 3.42
C GLY A 84 19.51 -24.68 4.04
N VAL A 85 19.25 -25.78 4.76
CA VAL A 85 20.35 -26.61 5.30
C VAL A 85 20.41 -27.92 4.51
N PRO A 86 21.50 -28.20 3.78
CA PRO A 86 21.69 -29.48 3.13
C PRO A 86 21.66 -30.60 4.19
N ASN A 87 20.90 -31.66 3.93
CA ASN A 87 20.81 -32.88 4.75
C ASN A 87 19.86 -32.87 5.99
N ILE A 88 18.95 -31.89 6.11
CA ILE A 88 17.76 -32.02 6.96
C ILE A 88 16.51 -32.16 6.08
N GLN A 89 15.67 -33.17 6.33
CA GLN A 89 14.35 -33.21 5.73
C GLN A 89 13.56 -32.02 6.30
N GLY A 90 13.23 -31.04 5.46
CA GLY A 90 12.49 -29.85 5.86
C GLY A 90 11.16 -30.23 6.50
N GLY A 91 11.11 -30.22 7.83
CA GLY A 91 9.91 -30.45 8.61
C GLY A 91 9.32 -29.13 9.10
N VAL A 92 7.98 -29.04 9.12
CA VAL A 92 7.26 -27.91 9.71
C VAL A 92 7.33 -28.07 11.23
N VAL A 93 8.13 -27.24 11.91
CA VAL A 93 8.21 -27.24 13.38
C VAL A 93 7.21 -26.22 13.93
N ASN A 94 6.32 -26.67 14.82
CA ASN A 94 5.35 -25.81 15.48
C ASN A 94 5.89 -25.36 16.85
N LEU A 95 6.01 -24.05 17.06
CA LEU A 95 6.54 -23.48 18.30
C LEU A 95 5.67 -23.81 19.53
N THR A 96 4.37 -24.06 19.35
CA THR A 96 3.48 -24.43 20.47
C THR A 96 3.88 -25.73 21.16
N ASP A 97 4.60 -26.60 20.46
CA ASP A 97 5.10 -27.86 21.03
C ASP A 97 6.40 -27.66 21.82
N LEU A 98 7.12 -26.55 21.59
CA LEU A 98 8.38 -26.24 22.27
C LEU A 98 8.18 -25.56 23.65
N ILE A 99 7.04 -24.89 23.85
CA ILE A 99 6.70 -24.19 25.10
C ILE A 99 6.02 -25.10 26.15
N LYS A 100 5.85 -26.39 25.87
CA LYS A 100 5.21 -27.37 26.78
C LYS A 100 6.20 -28.17 27.65
N THR A 101 7.43 -27.69 27.82
CA THR A 101 8.42 -28.31 28.73
C THR A 101 8.43 -27.57 30.06
#